data_AF-A0A2H0FRT2-F1
#
_entry.id   AF-A0A2H0FRT2-F1
#
_cell.length_a   1.000
_cell.length_b   1.000
_cell.length_c   1.000
_cell.angle_alpha   90.00
_cell.angle_beta   90.00
_cell.angle_gamma   90.00
#
_symmetry.space_group_name_H-M   'P 1'
#
loop_
_entity.id
_entity.type
_entity.pdbx_description
1 polymer ?
#
loop_
_entity_poly.entity_id
_entity_poly.type
_entity_poly.pdbx_seq_one_letter_code
_entity_poly.pdbx_strand_id
1 'polypeptide(L)'
;DEVEAKLWVKLEKVGKKISFAKDLIALYHYLIDKNVSWHRKAIVAGALIYFVVPFDTVPDLMPLFGYMDDLGVIAATLKFLGSELIPYYDT
;
A
#
# COMPACT_ATOMS: atom_id res chain seq x y z
N ASP A 1 -32.93 13.22 -1.26
CA ASP A 1 -32.70 11.77 -1.48
C ASP A 1 -31.57 11.47 -2.47
N GLU A 2 -31.57 11.95 -3.72
CA GLU A 2 -30.47 11.64 -4.67
C GLU A 2 -29.17 12.44 -4.44
N VAL A 3 -29.28 13.71 -4.03
CA VAL A 3 -28.11 14.59 -3.77
C VAL A 3 -27.27 14.05 -2.61
N GLU A 4 -27.91 13.54 -1.57
CA GLU A 4 -27.25 13.01 -0.38
C GLU A 4 -26.43 11.75 -0.70
N ALA A 5 -27.01 10.80 -1.46
CA ALA A 5 -26.31 9.61 -1.91
C ALA A 5 -25.06 9.93 -2.74
N LYS A 6 -25.15 10.94 -3.63
CA LYS A 6 -23.99 11.38 -4.44
C LYS A 6 -22.89 12.03 -3.58
N LEU A 7 -23.26 12.74 -2.50
CA LEU A 7 -22.30 13.30 -1.55
C LEU A 7 -21.60 12.19 -0.77
N TRP A 8 -22.34 11.21 -0.26
CA TRP A 8 -21.78 10.09 0.48
C TRP A 8 -20.77 9.28 -0.35
N VAL A 9 -21.09 8.97 -1.61
CA VAL A 9 -20.17 8.25 -2.50
C VAL A 9 -18.89 9.05 -2.78
N LYS A 10 -18.98 10.38 -2.93
CA LYS A 10 -17.80 11.23 -3.10
C LYS A 10 -16.96 11.28 -1.82
N LEU A 11 -17.59 11.43 -0.67
CA LEU A 11 -16.92 11.44 0.63
C LEU A 11 -16.20 10.11 0.89
N GLU A 12 -16.84 8.99 0.62
CA GLU A 12 -16.22 7.66 0.75
C GLU A 12 -15.01 7.50 -0.17
N LYS A 13 -15.13 7.91 -1.43
CA LYS A 13 -14.01 7.87 -2.40
C LYS A 13 -12.85 8.76 -1.96
N VAL A 14 -13.14 9.95 -1.45
CA VAL A 14 -12.12 10.87 -0.94
C VAL A 14 -11.47 10.30 0.32
N GLY A 15 -12.26 9.76 1.26
CA GLY A 15 -11.78 9.11 2.48
C GLY A 15 -10.85 7.93 2.17
N LYS A 16 -11.20 7.08 1.20
CA LYS A 16 -10.35 5.96 0.75
C LYS A 16 -9.02 6.44 0.19
N LYS A 17 -9.00 7.52 -0.62
CA LYS A 17 -7.76 8.11 -1.12
C LYS A 17 -6.89 8.68 0.00
N ILE A 18 -7.50 9.34 0.98
CA ILE A 18 -6.78 9.88 2.14
C ILE A 18 -6.18 8.75 2.98
N SER A 19 -6.96 7.68 3.23
CA SER A 19 -6.45 6.49 3.94
C SER A 19 -5.24 5.90 3.23
N PHE A 20 -5.35 5.71 1.91
CA PHE A 20 -4.25 5.17 1.12
C PHE A 20 -2.99 6.05 1.15
N ALA A 21 -3.15 7.37 1.09
CA ALA A 21 -2.02 8.29 1.23
C ALA A 21 -1.35 8.16 2.62
N LYS A 22 -2.14 8.01 3.69
CA LYS A 22 -1.61 7.76 5.04
C LYS A 22 -0.87 6.42 5.13
N ASP A 23 -1.41 5.36 4.50
CA ASP A 23 -0.79 4.05 4.43
C ASP A 23 0.60 4.13 3.77
N LEU A 24 0.72 4.88 2.67
CA LEU A 24 2.01 5.10 1.98
C LEU A 24 3.02 5.86 2.83
N ILE A 25 2.58 6.90 3.56
CA ILE A 25 3.44 7.66 4.47
C ILE A 25 3.95 6.76 5.61
N ALA A 26 3.05 5.94 6.19
CA ALA A 26 3.41 4.99 7.23
C ALA A 26 4.43 3.95 6.74
N LEU A 27 4.25 3.40 5.53
CA LEU A 27 5.22 2.49 4.90
C LEU A 27 6.58 3.15 4.66
N TYR A 28 6.59 4.42 4.26
CA TYR A 28 7.83 5.19 4.09
C TYR A 28 8.56 5.38 5.43
N HIS A 29 7.86 5.76 6.50
CA HIS A 29 8.45 5.88 7.84
C HIS A 29 8.96 4.53 8.37
N TYR A 30 8.21 3.46 8.12
CA TYR A 30 8.61 2.09 8.46
C TYR A 30 9.93 1.68 7.78
N LEU A 31 10.15 2.10 6.52
CA LEU A 31 11.40 1.82 5.80
C LEU A 31 12.62 2.53 6.40
N ILE A 32 12.46 3.77 6.86
CA ILE A 32 13.58 4.56 7.40
C ILE A 32 13.87 4.26 8.87
N ASP A 33 12.94 3.63 9.60
CA ASP A 33 13.13 3.28 11.01
C ASP A 33 14.23 2.24 11.22
N LYS A 34 15.28 2.60 11.96
CA LYS A 34 16.44 1.73 12.22
C LYS A 34 16.11 0.50 13.08
N ASN A 35 15.00 0.52 13.82
CA ASN A 35 14.56 -0.58 14.67
C ASN A 35 13.88 -1.71 13.89
N VAL A 36 13.42 -1.43 12.67
CA VAL A 36 12.81 -2.43 11.79
C VAL A 36 13.89 -3.32 11.17
N SER A 37 13.72 -4.63 11.30
CA SER A 37 14.64 -5.61 10.71
C SER A 37 14.74 -5.46 9.18
N TRP A 38 15.92 -5.65 8.62
CA TRP A 38 16.18 -5.43 7.20
C TRP A 38 15.32 -6.29 6.26
N HIS A 39 15.01 -7.55 6.62
CA HIS A 39 14.16 -8.43 5.82
C HIS A 39 12.74 -7.86 5.68
N ARG A 40 12.19 -7.27 6.75
CA ARG A 40 10.85 -6.66 6.72
C ARG A 40 10.84 -5.40 5.86
N LYS A 41 11.90 -4.59 5.95
CA LYS A 41 12.08 -3.45 5.04
C LYS A 41 12.16 -3.90 3.58
N ALA A 42 12.85 -5.00 3.30
CA ALA A 42 12.95 -5.55 1.95
C ALA A 42 11.57 -5.94 1.38
N ILE A 43 10.67 -6.49 2.20
CA ILE A 43 9.29 -6.81 1.79
C ILE A 43 8.53 -5.53 1.42
N VAL A 44 8.58 -4.49 2.26
CA VAL A 44 7.92 -3.20 1.98
C VAL A 44 8.51 -2.52 0.76
N ALA A 45 9.84 -2.49 0.65
CA ALA A 45 10.53 -1.90 -0.48
C ALA A 45 10.17 -2.63 -1.79
N GLY A 46 10.12 -3.96 -1.77
CA GLY A 46 9.67 -4.76 -2.90
C GLY A 46 8.24 -4.43 -3.32
N ALA A 47 7.32 -4.31 -2.37
CA ALA A 47 5.93 -3.95 -2.64
C ALA A 47 5.79 -2.53 -3.22
N LEU A 48 6.53 -1.55 -2.68
CA LEU A 48 6.51 -0.17 -3.18
C LEU A 48 7.16 -0.02 -4.56
N ILE A 49 8.29 -0.70 -4.79
CA ILE A 49 8.94 -0.74 -6.11
C ILE A 49 7.98 -1.36 -7.13
N TYR A 50 7.35 -2.48 -6.78
CA TYR A 50 6.36 -3.14 -7.64
C TYR A 50 5.17 -2.21 -7.96
N PHE A 51 4.70 -1.41 -6.98
CA PHE A 51 3.60 -0.45 -7.17
C PHE A 51 3.97 0.77 -8.03
N VAL A 52 5.21 1.28 -7.94
CA VAL A 52 5.64 2.50 -8.64
C VAL A 52 6.18 2.21 -10.03
N VAL A 53 6.79 1.04 -10.23
CA VAL A 53 7.33 0.65 -11.54
C VAL A 53 6.16 0.45 -12.51
N PRO A 54 6.14 1.14 -13.66
CA PRO A 54 5.06 1.04 -14.62
C PRO A 54 5.15 -0.31 -15.35
N PHE A 55 4.62 -1.37 -14.73
CA PHE A 55 4.20 -2.68 -15.27
C PHE A 55 5.09 -3.44 -16.31
N ASP A 56 6.25 -2.94 -16.75
CA ASP A 56 6.89 -3.39 -18.00
C ASP A 56 8.41 -3.65 -17.90
N THR A 57 8.93 -3.97 -16.70
CA THR A 57 10.36 -4.34 -16.53
C THR A 57 10.63 -5.56 -15.66
N VAL A 58 9.61 -6.38 -15.36
CA VAL A 58 9.84 -7.75 -14.85
C VAL A 58 9.45 -8.81 -15.89
N PRO A 59 10.09 -8.86 -17.08
CA PRO A 59 10.14 -10.11 -17.80
C PRO A 59 11.12 -11.05 -17.07
N ASP A 60 10.68 -12.30 -16.87
CA ASP A 60 11.49 -13.51 -16.58
C ASP A 60 11.64 -14.09 -15.16
N LEU A 61 10.78 -13.81 -14.15
CA LEU A 61 10.85 -14.56 -12.86
C LEU A 61 9.57 -15.17 -12.27
N MET A 62 8.37 -14.90 -12.79
CA MET A 62 7.14 -15.53 -12.24
C MET A 62 6.16 -15.96 -13.34
N PRO A 63 6.30 -17.17 -13.91
CA PRO A 63 5.39 -17.68 -14.94
C PRO A 63 4.02 -18.13 -14.39
N LEU A 64 3.55 -17.62 -13.24
CA LEU A 64 2.33 -18.11 -12.57
C LEU A 64 1.39 -17.07 -11.93
N PHE A 65 1.70 -15.77 -11.91
CA PHE A 65 0.80 -14.77 -11.33
C PHE A 65 0.40 -13.74 -12.37
N GLY A 66 -0.64 -14.07 -13.14
CA GLY A 66 -1.21 -13.21 -14.15
C GLY A 66 -2.11 -12.11 -13.56
N TYR A 67 -1.70 -10.86 -13.79
CA TYR A 67 -2.55 -9.75 -14.25
C TYR A 67 -3.61 -9.10 -13.33
N MET A 68 -3.64 -9.30 -12.00
CA MET A 68 -4.70 -8.69 -11.15
C MET A 68 -4.30 -7.86 -9.92
N ASP A 69 -3.02 -7.71 -9.55
CA ASP A 69 -2.71 -7.56 -8.11
C ASP A 69 -1.95 -6.31 -7.61
N ASP A 70 -1.90 -5.15 -8.28
CA ASP A 70 -1.16 -3.99 -7.74
C ASP A 70 -1.69 -3.50 -6.38
N LEU A 71 -3.03 -3.40 -6.28
CA LEU A 71 -3.70 -3.09 -5.01
C LEU A 71 -3.70 -4.28 -4.06
N GLY A 72 -3.68 -5.51 -4.57
CA GLY A 72 -3.67 -6.72 -3.76
C GLY A 72 -2.34 -6.93 -3.06
N VAL A 73 -1.22 -6.66 -3.73
CA VAL A 73 0.14 -6.68 -3.14
C VAL A 73 0.23 -5.65 -2.03
N ILE A 74 -0.15 -4.39 -2.27
CA ILE A 74 -0.13 -3.36 -1.23
C ILE A 74 -1.09 -3.73 -0.09
N ALA A 75 -2.31 -4.18 -0.37
CA ALA A 75 -3.25 -4.61 0.66
C ALA A 75 -2.73 -5.80 1.47
N ALA A 76 -2.04 -6.76 0.84
CA ALA A 76 -1.43 -7.90 1.51
C ALA A 76 -0.26 -7.46 2.39
N THR A 77 0.59 -6.53 1.92
CA THR A 77 1.67 -5.94 2.71
C THR A 77 1.12 -5.17 3.92
N LEU A 78 0.09 -4.34 3.72
CA LEU A 78 -0.59 -3.62 4.80
C LEU A 78 -1.23 -4.58 5.80
N LYS A 79 -1.82 -5.68 5.34
CA LYS A 79 -2.38 -6.72 6.21
C LYS A 79 -1.29 -7.47 6.99
N PHE A 80 -0.19 -7.79 6.33
CA PHE A 80 0.93 -8.53 6.93
C PHE A 80 1.65 -7.69 8.00
N LEU A 81 1.81 -6.39 7.76
CA LEU A 81 2.51 -5.46 8.65
C LEU A 81 1.57 -4.62 9.51
N GLY A 82 0.25 -4.86 9.46
CA GLY A 82 -0.75 -3.94 10.00
C GLY A 82 -0.50 -3.57 11.46
N SER A 83 -0.16 -4.53 12.31
CA SER A 83 0.18 -4.27 13.72
C SER A 83 1.44 -3.45 13.92
N GLU A 84 2.40 -3.58 12.99
CA GLU A 84 3.67 -2.86 13.04
C GLU A 84 3.57 -1.47 12.41
N LEU A 85 2.60 -1.23 11.54
CA LEU A 85 2.37 0.07 10.90
C LEU A 85 1.60 1.04 11.80
N ILE A 86 0.82 0.53 12.78
CA ILE A 86 0.03 1.35 13.73
C ILE A 86 0.82 2.55 14.28
N PRO A 87 2.05 2.40 14.81
CA PRO A 87 2.81 3.52 15.38
C PRO A 87 3.21 4.60 14.36
N TYR A 88 3.18 4.29 13.06
CA TYR A 88 3.61 5.18 11.97
C TYR A 88 2.45 5.95 11.33
N TYR A 89 1.19 5.68 11.73
CA TYR A 89 0.04 6.48 11.31
C TYR A 89 -0.11 7.79 12.08
N ASP A 90 0.51 7.88 13.26
CA ASP A 90 0.43 9.03 14.18
C ASP A 90 1.70 9.92 14.13
N THR A 91 2.64 9.62 13.22
CA THR A 91 3.84 10.44 12.92
C THR A 91 3.60 11.46 11.83
#